data_AF-A0A2P5ASY2-F1
#
_entry.id   AF-A0A2P5ASY2-F1
#
_cell.length_a   1.000
_cell.length_b   1.000
_cell.length_c   1.000
_cell.angle_alpha   90.00
_cell.angle_beta   90.00
_cell.angle_gamma   90.00
#
_symmetry.space_group_name_H-M   'P 1'
#
loop_
_entity.id
_entity.type
_entity.pdbx_description
1 polymer ?
#
loop_
_entity_poly.entity_id
_entity_poly.type
_entity_poly.pdbx_seq_one_letter_code
_entity_poly.pdbx_strand_id
1 'polypeptide(L)'
;MVSFMLGNGDIRSIVHQRLHEDFETNSFWKAVEIAMACVSPKSNKRPNISQVVTELKECLMSELARRNKSRTTDSTSSTEMFSNTNLTSEHGPLAR
;
A
#
# COMPACT_ATOMS: atom_id res chain seq x y z
N MET A 1 -3.34 -13.55 -15.83
CA MET A 1 -1.95 -13.04 -15.77
C MET A 1 -1.51 -12.76 -14.34
N VAL A 2 -2.10 -11.78 -13.65
CA VAL A 2 -1.75 -11.44 -12.25
C VAL A 2 -1.88 -12.64 -11.29
N SER A 3 -2.97 -13.41 -11.36
CA SER A 3 -3.18 -14.58 -10.50
C SER A 3 -2.16 -15.72 -10.70
N PHE A 4 -1.52 -15.83 -11.88
CA PHE A 4 -0.47 -16.82 -12.15
C PHE A 4 0.89 -16.35 -11.61
N MET A 5 1.19 -15.06 -11.76
CA MET A 5 2.41 -14.45 -11.23
C MET A 5 2.42 -14.48 -9.68
N LEU A 6 1.23 -14.43 -9.06
CA LEU A 6 1.06 -14.66 -7.63
C LEU A 6 1.33 -16.10 -7.18
N GLY A 7 0.86 -17.08 -7.95
CA GLY A 7 1.04 -18.51 -7.62
C GLY A 7 2.50 -18.96 -7.58
N ASN A 8 3.38 -18.23 -8.28
CA ASN A 8 4.82 -18.49 -8.28
C ASN A 8 5.58 -17.71 -7.19
N GLY A 9 4.90 -16.86 -6.42
CA GLY A 9 5.51 -16.08 -5.34
C GLY A 9 6.47 -14.97 -5.78
N ASP A 10 6.58 -14.69 -7.08
CA ASP A 10 7.54 -13.70 -7.59
C ASP A 10 6.91 -12.32 -7.74
N ILE A 11 6.89 -11.57 -6.63
CA ILE A 11 6.44 -10.18 -6.60
C ILE A 11 7.21 -9.31 -7.59
N ARG A 12 8.51 -9.55 -7.77
CA ARG A 12 9.35 -8.69 -8.61
C ARG A 12 8.92 -8.75 -10.07
N SER A 13 8.30 -9.85 -10.49
CA SER A 13 7.73 -10.00 -11.82
C SER A 13 6.48 -9.13 -12.08
N ILE A 14 5.74 -8.73 -11.03
CA ILE A 14 4.50 -7.93 -11.15
C ILE A 14 4.70 -6.45 -10.80
N VAL A 15 5.80 -6.13 -10.12
CA VAL A 15 6.11 -4.76 -9.72
C VAL A 15 6.47 -3.93 -10.93
N HIS A 16 5.90 -2.73 -11.02
CA HIS A 16 6.28 -1.79 -12.05
C HIS A 16 7.78 -1.46 -11.91
N GLN A 17 8.54 -1.57 -13.01
CA GLN A 17 10.01 -1.36 -13.03
C GLN A 17 10.50 -0.05 -12.37
N ARG A 18 9.67 1.00 -12.35
CA ARG A 18 9.96 2.29 -11.72
C ARG A 18 10.09 2.21 -10.18
N LEU A 19 9.60 1.15 -9.56
CA LEU A 19 9.71 0.92 -8.13
C LEU A 19 11.09 0.38 -7.72
N HIS A 20 11.98 0.04 -8.66
CA HIS A 20 13.41 -0.28 -8.41
C HIS A 20 13.69 -1.29 -7.27
N GLU A 21 12.71 -2.14 -6.93
CA GLU A 21 12.76 -3.02 -5.74
C GLU A 21 12.81 -2.30 -4.38
N ASP A 22 12.53 -0.99 -4.34
CA ASP A 22 12.49 -0.19 -3.11
C ASP A 22 11.08 -0.17 -2.48
N PHE A 23 10.64 -1.33 -2.01
CA PHE A 23 9.39 -1.46 -1.26
C PHE A 23 9.50 -2.57 -0.20
N GLU A 24 8.68 -2.48 0.84
CA GLU A 24 8.54 -3.53 1.83
C GLU A 24 7.65 -4.65 1.25
N THR A 25 8.24 -5.83 1.08
CA THR A 25 7.65 -6.99 0.41
C THR A 25 6.28 -7.39 0.96
N ASN A 26 6.09 -7.40 2.29
CA ASN A 26 4.85 -7.87 2.89
C ASN A 26 3.68 -6.91 2.65
N SER A 27 3.92 -5.61 2.81
CA SER A 27 2.98 -4.52 2.56
C SER A 27 2.60 -4.47 1.08
N PHE A 28 3.55 -4.75 0.18
CA PHE A 28 3.25 -4.87 -1.24
C PHE A 28 2.36 -6.07 -1.54
N TRP A 29 2.67 -7.25 -0.98
CA TRP A 29 1.83 -8.43 -1.13
C TRP A 29 0.40 -8.16 -0.66
N LYS A 30 0.28 -7.57 0.52
CA LYS A 30 -1.00 -7.18 1.10
C LYS A 30 -1.77 -6.21 0.21
N ALA A 31 -1.10 -5.19 -0.36
CA ALA A 31 -1.71 -4.27 -1.32
C ALA A 31 -2.24 -5.00 -2.57
N VAL A 32 -1.52 -6.00 -3.06
CA VAL A 32 -1.94 -6.81 -4.21
C VAL A 32 -3.14 -7.70 -3.87
N GLU A 33 -3.16 -8.34 -2.71
CA GLU A 33 -4.30 -9.13 -2.23
C GLU A 33 -5.57 -8.28 -2.14
N ILE A 34 -5.47 -7.06 -1.59
CA ILE A 34 -6.58 -6.10 -1.53
C ILE A 34 -7.06 -5.75 -2.94
N ALA A 35 -6.13 -5.42 -3.85
CA ALA A 35 -6.47 -5.08 -5.23
C ALA A 35 -7.20 -6.24 -5.95
N MET A 36 -6.74 -7.47 -5.75
CA MET A 36 -7.40 -8.66 -6.29
C MET A 36 -8.80 -8.87 -5.70
N ALA A 37 -8.98 -8.67 -4.40
CA ALA A 37 -10.29 -8.77 -3.76
C ALA A 37 -11.27 -7.72 -4.32
N CYS A 38 -10.81 -6.48 -4.53
CA CYS A 38 -11.59 -5.40 -5.13
C CYS A 38 -12.11 -5.73 -6.54
N VAL A 39 -11.32 -6.42 -7.35
CA VAL A 39 -11.70 -6.79 -8.73
C VAL A 39 -12.35 -8.18 -8.84
N SER A 40 -12.71 -8.79 -7.70
CA SER A 40 -13.37 -10.10 -7.70
C SER A 40 -14.64 -10.09 -8.57
N PRO A 41 -14.88 -11.11 -9.41
CA PRO A 41 -16.13 -11.23 -10.17
C PRO A 41 -17.34 -11.45 -9.25
N LYS A 42 -17.12 -12.01 -8.05
CA LYS A 42 -18.16 -12.19 -7.04
C LYS A 42 -18.25 -10.95 -6.17
N SER A 43 -19.37 -10.23 -6.27
CA SER A 43 -19.60 -8.97 -5.53
C SER A 43 -19.44 -9.13 -4.01
N ASN A 44 -19.95 -10.23 -3.44
CA ASN A 44 -19.84 -10.53 -2.00
C ASN A 44 -18.41 -10.85 -1.51
N LYS A 45 -17.44 -10.98 -2.43
CA LYS A 45 -16.01 -11.12 -2.10
C LYS A 45 -15.26 -9.79 -2.22
N ARG A 46 -15.90 -8.75 -2.74
CA ARG A 46 -15.32 -7.41 -2.79
C ARG A 46 -15.38 -6.80 -1.39
N PRO A 47 -14.28 -6.28 -0.86
CA PRO A 47 -14.27 -5.60 0.43
C PRO A 47 -15.08 -4.30 0.37
N ASN A 48 -15.59 -3.86 1.52
CA ASN A 48 -16.13 -2.51 1.65
C ASN A 48 -15.00 -1.48 1.55
N ILE A 49 -15.30 -0.27 1.06
CA ILE A 49 -14.28 0.78 0.91
C ILE A 49 -13.59 1.13 2.23
N SER A 50 -14.28 1.04 3.37
CA SER A 50 -13.66 1.24 4.68
C SER A 50 -12.57 0.21 4.99
N GLN A 51 -12.81 -1.06 4.63
CA GLN A 51 -11.81 -2.13 4.80
C GLN A 51 -10.62 -1.85 3.88
N VAL A 52 -10.86 -1.50 2.61
CA VAL A 52 -9.79 -1.13 1.67
C VAL A 52 -8.93 -0.01 2.22
N VAL A 53 -9.53 1.07 2.73
CA VAL A 53 -8.79 2.22 3.28
C VAL A 53 -7.97 1.84 4.50
N THR A 54 -8.53 1.05 5.42
CA THR A 54 -7.81 0.58 6.61
C THR A 54 -6.59 -0.24 6.23
N GLU A 55 -6.77 -1.23 5.36
CA GLU A 55 -5.70 -2.16 4.97
C GLU A 55 -4.59 -1.44 4.18
N LEU A 56 -4.96 -0.46 3.32
CA LEU A 56 -3.98 0.36 2.60
C LEU A 56 -3.20 1.30 3.54
N LYS A 57 -3.82 1.82 4.60
CA LYS A 57 -3.12 2.62 5.62
C LYS A 57 -2.06 1.79 6.34
N GLU A 58 -2.36 0.54 6.68
CA GLU A 58 -1.38 -0.36 7.29
C GLU A 58 -0.19 -0.66 6.37
N CYS A 59 -0.46 -0.87 5.08
CA CYS A 59 0.59 -1.06 4.07
C CYS A 59 1.50 0.18 4.01
N LEU A 60 0.90 1.38 3.95
CA LEU A 60 1.64 2.64 3.91
C LEU A 60 2.46 2.87 5.18
N MET A 61 1.91 2.58 6.36
CA MET A 61 2.63 2.73 7.62
C MET A 61 3.85 1.80 7.69
N SER A 62 3.71 0.56 7.23
CA SER A 62 4.81 -0.41 7.17
C SER A 62 5.94 0.08 6.26
N GLU A 63 5.58 0.62 5.11
CA GLU A 63 6.53 1.15 4.14
C GLU A 63 7.23 2.43 4.63
N LEU A 64 6.50 3.32 5.31
CA LEU A 64 7.08 4.49 5.96
C LEU A 64 8.05 4.10 7.10
N ALA A 65 7.70 3.11 7.91
CA ALA A 65 8.57 2.60 8.96
C ALA A 65 9.88 2.03 8.39
N ARG A 66 9.81 1.28 7.28
CA ARG A 66 11.00 0.79 6.55
C ARG A 66 11.88 1.95 6.07
N ARG A 67 11.30 2.95 5.40
CA ARG A 67 12.04 4.12 4.91
C ARG A 67 12.66 4.94 6.03
N ASN A 68 11.96 5.11 7.15
CA ASN A 68 12.50 5.80 8.32
C ASN A 68 13.68 5.05 8.93
N LYS A 69 13.61 3.72 9.04
CA LYS A 69 14.73 2.90 9.50
C LYS A 69 15.97 3.03 8.61
N SER A 70 15.79 3.04 7.30
CA SER A 70 16.88 3.26 6.34
C SER A 70 17.57 4.62 6.53
N ARG A 71 16.83 5.67 6.87
CA ARG A 71 17.40 7.01 7.13
C ARG A 71 18.15 7.07 8.46
N THR A 72 17.70 6.34 9.48
CA THR A 72 18.36 6.33 10.80
C THR A 72 19.70 5.60 10.81
N THR A 73 19.93 4.63 9.91
CA THR A 73 21.23 3.95 9.79
C THR A 73 22.26 4.79 9.03
N ASP A 74 21.82 5.78 8.26
CA ASP A 74 22.69 6.67 7.46
C ASP A 74 22.87 8.07 8.06
N SER A 75 22.26 8.39 9.21
CA SER A 75 22.37 9.72 9.79
C SER A 75 22.44 9.69 11.31
N THR A 76 23.67 9.62 11.80
CA THR A 76 24.06 10.40 12.99
C THR A 76 24.05 11.88 12.59
N SER A 77 22.87 12.52 12.48
CA SER A 77 22.67 13.95 12.72
C SER A 77 21.22 14.35 12.43
N SER A 78 20.51 14.57 13.54
CA SER A 78 19.56 15.66 13.78
C SER A 78 18.26 15.79 12.97
N THR A 79 17.21 15.95 13.79
CA THR A 79 15.96 16.71 13.59
C THR A 79 14.79 16.03 12.88
N GLU A 80 14.05 15.28 13.69
CA GLU A 80 12.58 15.17 13.77
C GLU A 80 11.78 15.96 12.71
N MET A 81 11.08 15.23 11.83
CA MET A 81 10.03 15.81 10.99
C MET A 81 8.76 14.95 11.09
N PHE A 82 7.90 15.29 12.06
CA PHE A 82 6.56 14.73 12.17
C PHE A 82 5.72 15.18 10.97
N SER A 83 5.29 14.24 10.12
CA SER A 83 4.32 14.51 9.06
C SER A 83 2.92 14.11 9.52
N ASN A 84 2.17 15.06 10.08
CA ASN A 84 0.75 14.93 10.32
C ASN A 84 -0.01 15.12 8.99
N THR A 85 -0.30 14.05 8.26
CA THR A 85 -1.23 14.12 7.13
C THR A 85 -2.66 13.96 7.64
N ASN A 86 -3.30 15.07 8.02
CA ASN A 86 -4.74 15.11 8.21
C ASN A 86 -5.41 15.07 6.82
N LEU A 87 -5.85 13.88 6.40
CA LEU A 87 -6.65 13.70 5.20
C LEU A 87 -8.13 13.88 5.54
N THR A 88 -8.60 15.13 5.64
CA THR A 88 -10.04 15.43 5.62
C THR A 88 -10.54 15.32 4.19
N SER A 89 -11.03 14.14 3.83
CA SER A 89 -11.80 13.95 2.60
C SER A 89 -13.23 14.47 2.83
N GLU A 90 -13.45 15.75 2.60
CA GLU A 90 -14.79 16.32 2.47
C GLU A 90 -15.35 15.96 1.08
N HIS A 91 -16.26 14.99 1.01
CA HIS A 91 -17.13 14.77 -0.16
C HIS A 91 -18.53 15.28 0.18
N GLY A 92 -18.86 16.50 -0.24
CA GLY A 92 -20.25 16.94 -0.36
C GLY A 92 -20.87 16.42 -1.66
N PRO A 93 -22.16 16.05 -1.71
CA PRO A 93 -22.76 15.54 -2.94
C PRO A 93 -23.18 16.70 -3.85
N LEU A 94 -22.87 16.61 -5.15
CA LEU A 94 -23.60 17.40 -6.15
C LEU A 94 -23.71 16.66 -7.49
N ALA A 95 -24.89 16.08 -7.72
CA ALA A 95 -25.49 15.95 -9.03
C ALA A 95 -27.00 15.75 -8.86
N ARG A 96 -27.79 16.72 -9.34
CA ARG A 96 -29.15 16.52 -9.83
C ARG A 96 -29.33 17.32 -11.10
#